data_AF-A0A6A4Q2Q5-F1
#
_entry.id   AF-A0A6A4Q2Q5-F1
#
_cell.length_a   1.000
_cell.length_b   1.000
_cell.length_c   1.000
_cell.angle_alpha   90.00
_cell.angle_beta   90.00
_cell.angle_gamma   90.00
#
_symmetry.space_group_name_H-M   'P 1'
#
loop_
_entity.id
_entity.type
_entity.pdbx_description
1 polymer ?
#
loop_
_entity_poly.entity_id
_entity_poly.type
_entity_poly.pdbx_seq_one_letter_code
_entity_poly.pdbx_strand_id
1 'polypeptide(L)'
;MAATNSESEKPSFETFQLFSTSSSSSALGIFDDVSSQQLPSIPPPPPSLEVYASQVPSSLNHNVETVNIDDGLTLFKGRVNTQQVFGLSNSDLVPGKYEGGLKLWEGSLDLIKALLSDIKSDFISFGGKRVLEVGCGHGLPGIFAMLEGASAVHFQDFNAEVLRCLTIPNLNANLPGKSHPSSSANSTICDKTEVRFFAGDWSDIDKLLPHVGTDANHTEGAGYDFILMAETVYSINSLQNLYNLIKKCLKHPDGVVYMAAKKYYFGVGGGSRRFLSLVEKDGIMSSSLVAEITDGSSNVREVWKLSVK
;
A
#
# COMPACT_ATOMS: atom_id res chain seq x y z
N MET A 1 -61.29 11.23 -32.20
CA MET A 1 -60.37 10.17 -32.65
C MET A 1 -59.03 10.42 -31.98
N ALA A 2 -58.58 9.45 -31.20
CA ALA A 2 -57.56 9.60 -30.17
C ALA A 2 -56.13 9.68 -30.74
N ALA A 3 -55.28 10.43 -30.06
CA ALA A 3 -53.86 10.58 -30.31
C ALA A 3 -53.09 9.34 -29.82
N THR A 4 -52.18 8.83 -30.65
CA THR A 4 -51.22 7.77 -30.33
C THR A 4 -49.89 8.38 -29.92
N ASN A 5 -49.60 8.36 -28.62
CA ASN A 5 -48.24 8.51 -28.07
C ASN A 5 -47.69 7.10 -27.81
N SER A 6 -46.61 6.71 -28.49
CA SER A 6 -45.81 5.54 -28.14
C SER A 6 -44.70 5.97 -27.19
N GLU A 7 -44.88 5.68 -25.91
CA GLU A 7 -43.85 5.85 -24.88
C GLU A 7 -42.73 4.81 -25.04
N SER A 8 -41.50 5.27 -24.88
CA SER A 8 -40.30 4.43 -24.83
C SER A 8 -40.07 3.95 -23.40
N GLU A 9 -39.99 2.64 -23.21
CA GLU A 9 -39.68 2.01 -21.93
C GLU A 9 -38.26 2.39 -21.46
N LYS A 10 -38.17 3.01 -20.28
CA LYS A 10 -36.92 3.10 -19.51
C LYS A 10 -36.83 1.88 -18.59
N PRO A 11 -35.72 1.12 -18.57
CA PRO A 11 -35.55 0.06 -17.59
C PRO A 11 -35.29 0.68 -16.21
N SER A 12 -36.08 0.23 -15.23
CA SER A 12 -35.95 0.53 -13.82
C SER A 12 -34.65 -0.07 -13.26
N PHE A 13 -33.86 0.75 -12.56
CA PHE A 13 -32.72 0.31 -11.77
C PHE A 13 -33.23 -0.36 -10.48
N GLU A 14 -33.13 -1.69 -10.39
CA GLU A 14 -33.26 -2.39 -9.11
C GLU A 14 -32.08 -2.04 -8.22
N THR A 15 -32.38 -1.42 -7.08
CA THR A 15 -31.40 -1.08 -6.05
C THR A 15 -31.13 -2.33 -5.21
N PHE A 16 -29.95 -2.93 -5.37
CA PHE A 16 -29.45 -3.95 -4.45
C PHE A 16 -29.18 -3.30 -3.07
N GLN A 17 -30.11 -3.46 -2.13
CA GLN A 17 -29.88 -3.14 -0.72
C GLN A 17 -29.22 -4.34 -0.02
N LEU A 18 -27.95 -4.19 0.36
CA LEU A 18 -27.30 -5.07 1.32
C LEU A 18 -27.21 -4.33 2.66
N PHE A 19 -27.82 -4.95 3.69
CA PHE A 19 -27.87 -4.58 5.11
C PHE A 19 -28.90 -3.52 5.52
N SER A 20 -30.06 -3.98 5.99
CA SER A 20 -30.92 -3.23 6.90
C SER A 20 -30.48 -3.51 8.35
N THR A 21 -30.13 -2.45 9.07
CA THR A 21 -29.93 -2.49 10.53
C THR A 21 -31.30 -2.40 11.22
N SER A 22 -31.59 -3.38 12.07
CA SER A 22 -32.84 -3.54 12.80
C SER A 22 -33.03 -2.55 13.95
N SER A 23 -34.25 -2.03 14.11
CA SER A 23 -34.78 -1.65 15.42
C SER A 23 -36.29 -1.85 15.53
N SER A 24 -36.69 -2.45 16.65
CA SER A 24 -38.01 -2.52 17.31
C SER A 24 -38.95 -3.72 17.06
N SER A 25 -38.95 -4.60 18.08
CA SER A 25 -40.07 -5.28 18.76
C SER A 25 -41.29 -5.81 18.00
N SER A 26 -41.48 -7.14 17.99
CA SER A 26 -42.62 -7.84 18.63
C SER A 26 -42.54 -9.36 18.40
N ALA A 27 -43.08 -10.12 19.35
CA ALA A 27 -42.91 -11.56 19.54
C ALA A 27 -43.80 -12.44 18.65
N LEU A 28 -43.31 -13.64 18.30
CA LEU A 28 -43.91 -14.98 18.53
C LEU A 28 -43.19 -16.04 17.66
N GLY A 29 -42.98 -17.24 18.21
CA GLY A 29 -42.12 -18.32 17.69
C GLY A 29 -42.45 -18.82 16.28
N ILE A 30 -41.52 -19.50 15.61
CA ILE A 30 -41.33 -20.96 15.66
C ILE A 30 -39.88 -21.28 15.22
N PHE A 31 -39.24 -22.23 15.91
CA PHE A 31 -37.92 -22.77 15.55
C PHE A 31 -37.96 -23.43 14.16
N ASP A 32 -37.06 -23.03 13.28
CA ASP A 32 -36.54 -23.94 12.26
C ASP A 32 -35.05 -23.70 12.04
N ASP A 33 -34.37 -24.82 11.88
CA ASP A 33 -32.94 -25.09 11.93
C ASP A 33 -32.13 -24.31 10.87
N VAL A 34 -31.44 -23.24 11.29
CA VAL A 34 -30.36 -22.66 10.49
C VAL A 34 -29.06 -23.21 11.03
N SER A 35 -28.64 -24.32 10.43
CA SER A 35 -27.28 -24.82 10.46
C SER A 35 -26.30 -23.65 10.46
N SER A 36 -25.47 -23.57 11.50
CA SER A 36 -24.33 -22.66 11.58
C SER A 36 -23.47 -22.82 10.32
N GLN A 37 -23.72 -22.00 9.30
CA GLN A 37 -22.79 -21.83 8.20
C GLN A 37 -21.54 -21.19 8.81
N GLN A 38 -20.59 -22.05 9.18
CA GLN A 38 -19.22 -21.64 9.46
C GLN A 38 -18.76 -20.85 8.24
N LEU A 39 -18.64 -19.52 8.39
CA LEU A 39 -17.91 -18.69 7.45
C LEU A 39 -16.56 -19.37 7.20
N PRO A 40 -16.11 -19.51 5.92
CA PRO A 40 -14.86 -20.18 5.63
C PRO A 40 -13.75 -19.56 6.48
N SER A 41 -13.06 -20.40 7.27
CA SER A 41 -11.94 -19.94 8.09
C SER A 41 -10.86 -19.38 7.17
N ILE A 42 -10.46 -18.13 7.39
CA ILE A 42 -9.36 -17.50 6.66
C ILE A 42 -8.11 -18.36 6.90
N PRO A 43 -7.36 -18.75 5.85
CA PRO A 43 -6.13 -19.51 6.02
C PRO A 43 -5.14 -18.71 6.88
N PRO A 44 -4.28 -19.38 7.66
CA PRO A 44 -3.23 -18.69 8.41
C PRO A 44 -2.32 -17.90 7.45
N PRO A 45 -1.79 -16.75 7.87
CA PRO A 45 -0.90 -15.95 7.04
C PRO A 45 0.36 -16.74 6.67
N PRO A 46 1.01 -16.44 5.53
CA PRO A 46 2.29 -17.03 5.17
C PRO A 46 3.36 -16.65 6.20
N PRO A 47 4.37 -17.51 6.42
CA PRO A 47 5.46 -17.19 7.32
C PRO A 47 6.24 -15.97 6.81
N SER A 48 6.64 -15.10 7.73
CA SER A 48 7.51 -13.98 7.40
C SER A 48 8.87 -14.47 6.91
N LEU A 49 9.38 -13.91 5.82
CA LEU A 49 10.68 -14.26 5.24
C LEU A 49 11.32 -13.10 4.47
N GLU A 50 12.65 -13.12 4.37
CA GLU A 50 13.38 -12.26 3.44
C GLU A 50 13.39 -12.88 2.03
N VAL A 51 13.07 -12.07 1.02
CA VAL A 51 13.10 -12.43 -0.40
C VAL A 51 14.36 -11.86 -1.04
N TYR A 52 15.08 -12.69 -1.78
CA TYR A 52 16.31 -12.29 -2.46
C TYR A 52 16.10 -12.11 -3.96
N ALA A 53 16.84 -11.18 -4.58
CA ALA A 53 16.79 -10.96 -6.02
C ALA A 53 17.17 -12.20 -6.85
N SER A 54 17.96 -13.11 -6.29
CA SER A 54 18.28 -14.41 -6.91
C SER A 54 17.08 -15.35 -7.04
N GLN A 55 15.97 -15.07 -6.34
CA GLN A 55 14.74 -15.86 -6.36
C GLN A 55 13.72 -15.34 -7.40
N VAL A 56 14.06 -14.32 -8.19
CA VAL A 56 13.22 -13.84 -9.29
C VAL A 56 13.16 -14.92 -10.38
N PRO A 57 11.95 -15.39 -10.78
CA PRO A 57 11.83 -16.43 -11.79
C PRO A 57 12.36 -15.98 -13.16
N SER A 58 13.29 -16.73 -13.74
CA SER A 58 13.88 -16.42 -15.06
C SER A 58 12.89 -16.57 -16.23
N SER A 59 11.79 -17.30 -16.02
CA SER A 59 10.77 -17.57 -17.04
C SER A 59 9.72 -16.47 -17.15
N LEU A 60 9.72 -15.47 -16.26
CA LEU A 60 8.74 -14.41 -16.29
C LEU A 60 9.14 -13.34 -17.30
N ASN A 61 8.34 -13.14 -18.35
CA ASN A 61 8.52 -12.02 -19.25
C ASN A 61 8.09 -10.73 -18.54
N HIS A 62 9.06 -9.95 -18.10
CA HIS A 62 8.83 -8.66 -17.46
C HIS A 62 8.55 -7.59 -18.52
N ASN A 63 7.30 -7.48 -18.95
CA ASN A 63 6.85 -6.32 -19.72
C ASN A 63 6.74 -5.12 -18.78
N VAL A 64 7.40 -4.04 -19.15
CA VAL A 64 7.47 -2.81 -18.37
C VAL A 64 6.80 -1.68 -19.15
N GLU A 65 6.02 -0.86 -18.46
CA GLU A 65 5.40 0.35 -18.99
C GLU A 65 5.88 1.59 -18.24
N THR A 66 5.87 2.73 -18.92
CA THR A 66 6.23 4.02 -18.35
C THR A 66 5.08 4.58 -17.52
N VAL A 67 5.44 5.21 -16.40
CA VAL A 67 4.54 5.92 -15.51
C VAL A 67 5.07 7.34 -15.37
N ASN A 68 4.34 8.29 -15.95
CA ASN A 68 4.67 9.70 -15.83
C ASN A 68 4.08 10.25 -14.53
N ILE A 69 4.94 10.73 -13.63
CA ILE A 69 4.53 11.25 -12.32
C ILE A 69 4.26 12.75 -12.40
N ASP A 70 5.22 13.49 -12.94
CA ASP A 70 5.23 14.95 -13.11
C ASP A 70 6.15 15.30 -14.29
N ASP A 71 6.20 16.58 -14.67
CA ASP A 71 7.10 17.08 -15.71
C ASP A 71 8.57 16.81 -15.31
N GLY A 72 9.17 15.78 -15.94
CA GLY A 72 10.56 15.39 -15.73
C GLY A 72 10.80 14.16 -14.84
N LEU A 73 9.75 13.55 -14.27
CA LEU A 73 9.87 12.30 -13.51
C LEU A 73 9.05 11.18 -14.15
N THR A 74 9.76 10.20 -14.71
CA THR A 74 9.20 8.96 -15.25
C THR A 74 9.75 7.78 -14.49
N LEU A 75 8.87 6.91 -14.04
CA LEU A 75 9.21 5.61 -13.47
C LEU A 75 8.73 4.48 -14.38
N PHE A 76 9.28 3.30 -14.16
CA PHE A 76 8.96 2.09 -14.88
C PHE A 76 8.22 1.12 -13.98
N LYS A 77 7.16 0.51 -14.50
CA LYS A 77 6.40 -0.50 -13.78
C LYS A 77 6.13 -1.73 -14.63
N GLY A 78 6.26 -2.89 -14.03
CA GLY A 78 5.93 -4.18 -14.61
C GLY A 78 4.43 -4.39 -14.71
N ARG A 79 4.04 -5.35 -15.55
CA ARG A 79 2.67 -5.85 -15.63
C ARG A 79 2.65 -7.36 -15.51
N VAL A 80 1.98 -7.84 -14.48
CA VAL A 80 1.71 -9.27 -14.24
C VAL A 80 0.25 -9.41 -13.86
N ASN A 81 -0.34 -10.59 -14.07
CA ASN A 81 -1.71 -10.86 -13.66
C ASN A 81 -1.79 -11.99 -12.62
N THR A 82 -2.91 -12.05 -11.91
CA THR A 82 -3.14 -13.02 -10.82
C THR A 82 -3.06 -14.47 -11.30
N GLN A 83 -3.44 -14.75 -12.55
CA GLN A 83 -3.34 -16.08 -13.14
C GLN A 83 -1.88 -16.52 -13.34
N GLN A 84 -1.01 -15.62 -13.79
CA GLN A 84 0.42 -15.89 -14.01
C GLN A 84 1.18 -16.09 -12.70
N VAL A 85 0.83 -15.32 -11.66
CA VAL A 85 1.57 -15.32 -10.40
C VAL A 85 1.04 -16.35 -9.41
N PHE A 86 -0.29 -16.48 -9.30
CA PHE A 86 -0.95 -17.31 -8.28
C PHE A 86 -1.78 -18.46 -8.87
N GLY A 87 -1.93 -18.54 -10.19
CA GLY A 87 -2.82 -19.53 -10.81
C GLY A 87 -4.31 -19.30 -10.52
N LEU A 88 -4.68 -18.10 -10.04
CA LEU A 88 -6.05 -17.73 -9.66
C LEU A 88 -6.72 -16.89 -10.75
N SER A 89 -8.05 -16.92 -10.77
CA SER A 89 -8.85 -15.99 -11.56
C SER A 89 -8.45 -14.53 -11.28
N ASN A 90 -8.50 -13.67 -12.31
CA ASN A 90 -8.15 -12.26 -12.18
C ASN A 90 -9.02 -11.57 -11.12
N SER A 91 -8.45 -11.41 -9.92
CA SER A 91 -9.02 -10.69 -8.79
C SER A 91 -7.97 -9.70 -8.29
N ASP A 92 -8.42 -8.53 -7.80
CA ASP A 92 -7.56 -7.50 -7.22
C ASP A 92 -7.11 -7.86 -5.79
N LEU A 93 -7.88 -8.69 -5.07
CA LEU A 93 -7.58 -9.14 -3.72
C LEU A 93 -8.35 -10.45 -3.39
N VAL A 94 -7.72 -11.31 -2.59
CA VAL A 94 -8.28 -12.53 -1.99
C VAL A 94 -7.74 -12.65 -0.56
N PRO A 95 -8.55 -12.37 0.48
CA PRO A 95 -8.06 -12.32 1.87
C PRO A 95 -7.33 -13.59 2.30
N GLY A 96 -6.19 -13.42 2.96
CA GLY A 96 -5.30 -14.49 3.45
C GLY A 96 -4.55 -15.26 2.37
N LYS A 97 -4.76 -14.97 1.08
CA LYS A 97 -4.08 -15.64 -0.05
C LYS A 97 -3.32 -14.67 -0.93
N TYR A 98 -3.96 -13.57 -1.30
CA TYR A 98 -3.42 -12.51 -2.14
C TYR A 98 -3.99 -11.18 -1.66
N GLU A 99 -3.26 -10.43 -0.85
CA GLU A 99 -3.76 -9.18 -0.23
C GLU A 99 -3.60 -7.95 -1.15
N GLY A 100 -3.59 -8.19 -2.46
CA GLY A 100 -3.33 -7.16 -3.48
C GLY A 100 -1.85 -7.03 -3.84
N GLY A 101 -1.51 -5.94 -4.53
CA GLY A 101 -0.13 -5.60 -4.88
C GLY A 101 0.20 -5.71 -6.38
N LEU A 102 -0.47 -6.58 -7.15
CA LEU A 102 -0.27 -6.67 -8.61
C LEU A 102 -0.95 -5.56 -9.40
N LYS A 103 -1.93 -4.89 -8.80
CA LYS A 103 -2.54 -3.68 -9.34
C LYS A 103 -1.81 -2.45 -8.80
N LEU A 104 -1.45 -1.54 -9.70
CA LEU A 104 -0.97 -0.23 -9.28
C LEU A 104 -2.18 0.61 -8.90
N TRP A 105 -2.20 1.06 -7.66
CA TRP A 105 -3.23 1.93 -7.13
C TRP A 105 -2.80 3.39 -7.24
N GLU A 106 -3.76 4.28 -7.48
CA GLU A 106 -3.53 5.72 -7.68
C GLU A 106 -2.81 6.36 -6.49
N GLY A 107 -3.09 5.87 -5.27
CA GLY A 107 -2.45 6.33 -4.05
C GLY A 107 -0.91 6.26 -4.09
N SER A 108 -0.30 5.30 -4.80
CA SER A 108 1.15 5.24 -4.95
C SER A 108 1.71 6.44 -5.71
N LEU A 109 0.98 6.93 -6.72
CA LEU A 109 1.41 8.08 -7.53
C LEU A 109 1.14 9.40 -6.80
N ASP A 110 0.00 9.50 -6.11
CA ASP A 110 -0.30 10.65 -5.25
C ASP A 110 0.74 10.81 -4.13
N LEU A 111 1.19 9.68 -3.55
CA LEU A 111 2.26 9.67 -2.55
C LEU A 111 3.57 10.23 -3.10
N ILE A 112 4.00 9.77 -4.28
CA ILE A 112 5.24 10.25 -4.91
C ILE A 112 5.13 11.75 -5.24
N LYS A 113 3.99 12.21 -5.76
CA LYS A 113 3.76 13.63 -6.06
C LYS A 113 3.86 14.50 -4.80
N ALA A 114 3.27 14.06 -3.69
CA ALA A 114 3.35 14.75 -2.41
C ALA A 114 4.80 14.78 -1.87
N LEU A 115 5.50 13.65 -1.90
CA LEU A 115 6.92 13.57 -1.49
C LEU A 115 7.80 14.49 -2.35
N LEU A 116 7.61 14.48 -3.67
CA LEU A 116 8.33 15.34 -4.61
C LEU A 116 8.07 16.82 -4.32
N SER A 117 6.83 17.19 -4.02
CA SER A 117 6.46 18.56 -3.62
C SER A 117 7.18 18.99 -2.34
N ASP A 118 7.20 18.13 -1.32
CA ASP A 118 7.87 18.42 -0.05
C ASP A 118 9.39 18.49 -0.20
N ILE A 119 10.00 17.67 -1.07
CA ILE A 119 11.43 17.75 -1.43
C ILE A 119 11.74 19.06 -2.14
N LYS A 120 10.95 19.44 -3.16
CA LYS A 120 11.10 20.72 -3.89
C LYS A 120 10.95 21.94 -2.97
N SER A 121 10.26 21.78 -1.84
CA SER A 121 10.05 22.83 -0.84
C SER A 121 11.04 22.76 0.33
N ASP A 122 12.08 21.91 0.25
CA ASP A 122 13.09 21.66 1.28
C ASP A 122 12.51 21.21 2.64
N PHE A 123 11.29 20.65 2.68
CA PHE A 123 10.66 20.16 3.91
C PHE A 123 11.18 18.78 4.33
N ILE A 124 11.62 17.98 3.36
CA ILE A 124 12.19 16.64 3.58
C ILE A 124 13.38 16.40 2.65
N SER A 125 14.22 15.44 3.01
CA SER A 125 15.26 14.91 2.12
C SER A 125 15.46 13.43 2.42
N PHE A 126 15.58 12.62 1.36
CA PHE A 126 15.92 11.20 1.46
C PHE A 126 17.43 10.94 1.57
N GLY A 127 18.27 11.94 1.30
CA GLY A 127 19.73 11.82 1.32
C GLY A 127 20.25 11.17 2.60
N GLY A 128 20.83 9.97 2.49
CA GLY A 128 21.42 9.26 3.62
C GLY A 128 20.41 8.67 4.62
N LYS A 129 19.12 8.57 4.25
CA LYS A 129 18.04 8.10 5.13
C LYS A 129 17.73 6.62 4.93
N ARG A 130 17.07 6.03 5.93
CA ARG A 130 16.51 4.67 5.87
C ARG A 130 15.01 4.77 5.62
N VAL A 131 14.53 4.08 4.60
CA VAL A 131 13.14 4.12 4.15
C VAL A 131 12.56 2.71 4.16
N LEU A 132 11.36 2.57 4.73
CA LEU A 132 10.56 1.35 4.66
C LEU A 132 9.29 1.64 3.87
N GLU A 133 9.06 0.93 2.78
CA GLU A 133 7.76 0.91 2.10
C GLU A 133 6.95 -0.30 2.58
N VAL A 134 5.81 -0.04 3.25
CA VAL A 134 4.91 -1.06 3.81
C VAL A 134 3.76 -1.31 2.83
N GLY A 135 3.47 -2.57 2.54
CA GLY A 135 2.49 -2.95 1.52
C GLY A 135 2.89 -2.45 0.13
N CYS A 136 4.13 -2.72 -0.29
CA CYS A 136 4.77 -2.01 -1.39
C CYS A 136 4.18 -2.33 -2.76
N GLY A 137 3.65 -3.54 -3.01
CA GLY A 137 3.13 -3.92 -4.32
C GLY A 137 4.15 -3.69 -5.45
N HIS A 138 3.94 -2.63 -6.24
CA HIS A 138 4.87 -2.24 -7.29
C HIS A 138 6.19 -1.63 -6.79
N GLY A 139 6.26 -1.13 -5.55
CA GLY A 139 7.44 -0.54 -4.94
C GLY A 139 7.81 0.85 -5.47
N LEU A 140 6.90 1.56 -6.14
CA LEU A 140 7.26 2.83 -6.80
C LEU A 140 7.66 3.93 -5.79
N PRO A 141 6.96 4.15 -4.67
CA PRO A 141 7.40 5.08 -3.63
C PRO A 141 8.81 4.81 -3.08
N GLY A 142 9.16 3.55 -2.80
CA GLY A 142 10.49 3.18 -2.32
C GLY A 142 11.55 3.31 -3.41
N ILE A 143 11.24 2.93 -4.66
CA ILE A 143 12.13 3.16 -5.81
C ILE A 143 12.40 4.65 -5.98
N PHE A 144 11.37 5.50 -5.88
CA PHE A 144 11.54 6.95 -5.91
C PHE A 144 12.46 7.42 -4.78
N ALA A 145 12.24 6.99 -3.54
CA ALA A 145 13.10 7.36 -2.42
C ALA A 145 14.58 6.92 -2.62
N MET A 146 14.82 5.76 -3.23
CA MET A 146 16.16 5.30 -3.63
C MET A 146 16.79 6.25 -4.66
N LEU A 147 16.05 6.63 -5.71
CA LEU A 147 16.52 7.56 -6.74
C LEU A 147 16.82 8.96 -6.17
N GLU A 148 16.09 9.37 -5.12
CA GLU A 148 16.30 10.60 -4.36
C GLU A 148 17.40 10.48 -3.27
N GLY A 149 18.21 9.42 -3.30
CA GLY A 149 19.42 9.31 -2.49
C GLY A 149 19.27 8.67 -1.11
N ALA A 150 18.19 7.90 -0.88
CA ALA A 150 18.09 7.05 0.30
C ALA A 150 19.29 6.08 0.40
N SER A 151 19.84 5.95 1.62
CA SER A 151 20.95 5.03 1.90
C SER A 151 20.49 3.59 2.12
N ALA A 152 19.24 3.40 2.54
CA ALA A 152 18.62 2.08 2.63
C ALA A 152 17.13 2.21 2.25
N VAL A 153 16.65 1.27 1.44
CA VAL A 153 15.23 1.16 1.08
C VAL A 153 14.79 -0.29 1.22
N HIS A 154 13.88 -0.53 2.15
CA HIS A 154 13.31 -1.85 2.40
C HIS A 154 11.87 -1.90 1.92
N PHE A 155 11.54 -2.98 1.23
CA PHE A 155 10.22 -3.21 0.65
C PHE A 155 9.54 -4.33 1.42
N GLN A 156 8.33 -4.08 1.93
CA GLN A 156 7.53 -5.09 2.60
C GLN A 156 6.22 -5.32 1.86
N ASP A 157 5.90 -6.57 1.58
CA ASP A 157 4.59 -6.98 1.07
C ASP A 157 4.07 -8.21 1.83
N PHE A 158 2.77 -8.48 1.78
CA PHE A 158 2.21 -9.70 2.38
C PHE A 158 2.66 -10.94 1.60
N ASN A 159 2.76 -10.83 0.27
CA ASN A 159 3.01 -11.95 -0.62
C ASN A 159 4.44 -11.94 -1.17
N ALA A 160 5.21 -13.01 -0.93
CA ALA A 160 6.57 -13.16 -1.47
C ALA A 160 6.59 -13.18 -3.00
N GLU A 161 5.53 -13.69 -3.63
CA GLU A 161 5.35 -13.73 -5.07
C GLU A 161 5.19 -12.32 -5.66
N VAL A 162 4.57 -11.38 -4.95
CA VAL A 162 4.49 -9.97 -5.38
C VAL A 162 5.89 -9.38 -5.44
N LEU A 163 6.71 -9.63 -4.40
CA LEU A 163 8.10 -9.18 -4.37
C LEU A 163 8.93 -9.76 -5.52
N ARG A 164 8.87 -11.08 -5.72
CA ARG A 164 9.64 -11.79 -6.76
C ARG A 164 9.21 -11.44 -8.18
N CYS A 165 7.91 -11.35 -8.43
CA CYS A 165 7.37 -11.23 -9.79
C CYS A 165 7.11 -9.79 -10.21
N LEU A 166 7.11 -8.84 -9.26
CA LEU A 166 6.75 -7.44 -9.54
C LEU A 166 7.70 -6.43 -8.90
N THR A 167 7.83 -6.39 -7.57
CA THR A 167 8.61 -5.34 -6.89
C THR A 167 10.09 -5.35 -7.30
N ILE A 168 10.75 -6.51 -7.26
CA ILE A 168 12.17 -6.65 -7.64
C ILE A 168 12.37 -6.34 -9.14
N PRO A 169 11.56 -6.89 -10.07
CA PRO A 169 11.63 -6.50 -11.48
C PRO A 169 11.44 -4.99 -11.72
N ASN A 170 10.52 -4.34 -11.01
CA ASN A 170 10.31 -2.90 -11.12
C ASN A 170 11.53 -2.12 -10.67
N LEU A 171 12.11 -2.49 -9.52
CA LEU A 171 13.35 -1.88 -9.04
C LEU A 171 14.44 -1.99 -10.11
N ASN A 172 14.68 -3.19 -10.63
CA ASN A 172 15.66 -3.44 -11.68
C ASN A 172 15.43 -2.61 -12.96
N ALA A 173 14.18 -2.35 -13.32
CA ALA A 173 13.83 -1.54 -14.49
C ALA A 173 14.09 -0.04 -14.31
N ASN A 174 14.15 0.43 -13.06
CA ASN A 174 14.43 1.84 -12.72
C ASN A 174 15.90 2.10 -12.34
N LEU A 175 16.74 1.05 -12.22
CA LEU A 175 18.17 1.24 -11.93
C LEU A 175 18.88 1.85 -13.15
N PRO A 176 19.75 2.87 -12.93
CA PRO A 176 20.53 3.45 -14.01
C PRO A 176 21.53 2.41 -14.54
N GLY A 177 21.41 2.04 -15.82
CA GLY A 177 22.42 1.20 -16.49
C GLY A 177 21.94 0.03 -17.36
N LYS A 178 20.63 -0.18 -17.56
CA LYS A 178 20.16 -1.24 -18.47
C LYS A 178 19.47 -0.79 -19.76
N SER A 179 19.01 0.47 -19.87
CA SER A 179 18.41 0.96 -21.13
C SER A 179 18.02 2.45 -21.11
N HIS A 180 18.98 3.38 -21.13
CA HIS A 180 18.70 4.77 -21.52
C HIS A 180 19.89 5.40 -22.28
N PRO A 181 19.76 5.73 -23.58
CA PRO A 181 20.82 6.37 -24.37
C PRO A 181 21.00 7.87 -24.13
N SER A 182 20.40 8.46 -23.09
CA SER A 182 20.40 9.91 -22.93
C SER A 182 20.17 10.34 -21.49
N SER A 183 21.23 10.30 -20.68
CA SER A 183 21.41 11.24 -19.56
C SER A 183 22.89 11.36 -19.27
N SER A 184 23.42 12.52 -19.61
CA SER A 184 24.80 12.94 -19.39
C SER A 184 25.14 13.04 -17.91
N ALA A 185 26.30 12.45 -17.56
CA ALA A 185 27.21 12.79 -16.47
C ALA A 185 26.67 12.71 -15.01
N ASN A 186 27.29 11.79 -14.26
CA ASN A 186 27.41 11.72 -12.79
C ASN A 186 26.26 11.06 -11.99
N SER A 187 25.89 9.81 -12.31
CA SER A 187 25.16 8.97 -11.33
C SER A 187 25.99 7.77 -10.91
N THR A 188 26.71 7.93 -9.79
CA THR A 188 27.35 6.85 -9.01
C THR A 188 26.39 6.29 -7.95
N ILE A 189 25.09 6.58 -8.04
CA ILE A 189 24.13 6.37 -6.95
C ILE A 189 23.72 4.89 -6.79
N CYS A 190 23.93 4.03 -7.79
CA CYS A 190 23.38 2.67 -7.77
C CYS A 190 24.14 1.65 -6.90
N ASP A 191 25.39 1.90 -6.47
CA ASP A 191 26.22 0.86 -5.83
C ASP A 191 26.26 0.93 -4.29
N LYS A 192 25.57 1.90 -3.65
CA LYS A 192 25.69 2.14 -2.20
C LYS A 192 24.40 2.04 -1.39
N THR A 193 23.23 1.95 -2.02
CA THR A 193 21.96 1.85 -1.30
C THR A 193 21.72 0.40 -0.87
N GLU A 194 21.49 0.16 0.42
CA GLU A 194 21.02 -1.13 0.92
C GLU A 194 19.57 -1.34 0.46
N VAL A 195 19.31 -2.42 -0.28
CA VAL A 195 17.97 -2.77 -0.76
C VAL A 195 17.62 -4.19 -0.34
N ARG A 196 16.49 -4.35 0.37
CA ARG A 196 16.03 -5.65 0.90
C ARG A 196 14.52 -5.79 0.78
N PHE A 197 14.03 -7.03 0.72
CA PHE A 197 12.63 -7.35 0.46
C PHE A 197 12.12 -8.33 1.51
N PHE A 198 10.97 -8.03 2.13
CA PHE A 198 10.44 -8.80 3.24
C PHE A 198 8.98 -9.16 2.97
N ALA A 199 8.68 -10.46 2.91
CA ALA A 199 7.31 -10.95 2.79
C ALA A 199 6.78 -11.34 4.17
N GLY A 200 5.52 -11.04 4.46
CA GLY A 200 4.86 -11.53 5.68
C GLY A 200 3.79 -10.59 6.24
N ASP A 201 3.09 -11.08 7.27
CA ASP A 201 2.05 -10.33 7.96
C ASP A 201 2.64 -9.21 8.84
N TRP A 202 1.93 -8.09 8.92
CA TRP A 202 2.35 -6.93 9.71
C TRP A 202 2.50 -7.20 11.21
N SER A 203 1.84 -8.24 11.75
CA SER A 203 1.96 -8.63 13.16
C SER A 203 3.34 -9.18 13.54
N ASP A 204 4.07 -9.73 12.58
CA ASP A 204 5.32 -10.46 12.83
C ASP A 204 6.53 -9.98 11.99
N ILE A 205 6.32 -9.17 10.96
CA ILE A 205 7.38 -8.78 10.03
C ILE A 205 8.48 -7.93 10.69
N ASP A 206 8.19 -7.23 11.79
CA ASP A 206 9.16 -6.43 12.55
C ASP A 206 10.39 -7.23 12.99
N LYS A 207 10.20 -8.53 13.28
CA LYS A 207 11.25 -9.44 13.74
C LYS A 207 12.34 -9.71 12.69
N LEU A 208 12.06 -9.44 11.42
CA LEU A 208 13.01 -9.63 10.32
C LEU A 208 13.67 -8.33 9.86
N LEU A 209 13.15 -7.17 10.30
CA LEU A 209 13.63 -5.87 9.81
C LEU A 209 14.91 -5.47 10.54
N PRO A 210 16.03 -5.24 9.82
CA PRO A 210 17.37 -5.12 10.41
C PRO A 210 17.59 -3.83 11.20
N HIS A 211 16.72 -2.83 11.03
CA HIS A 211 16.84 -1.54 11.71
C HIS A 211 15.88 -1.41 12.90
N VAL A 212 15.08 -2.44 13.21
CA VAL A 212 14.13 -2.41 14.33
C VAL A 212 14.83 -2.93 15.58
N GLY A 213 14.79 -2.15 16.67
CA GLY A 213 15.37 -2.58 17.95
C GLY A 213 14.62 -3.78 18.52
N THR A 214 15.35 -4.76 19.06
CA THR A 214 14.76 -5.97 19.66
C THR A 214 14.15 -5.74 21.03
N ASP A 215 14.47 -4.61 21.66
CA ASP A 215 14.16 -4.34 23.07
C ASP A 215 13.19 -3.15 23.17
N ALA A 216 12.24 -3.24 24.11
CA ALA A 216 11.26 -2.18 24.40
C ALA A 216 11.89 -0.84 24.85
N ASN A 217 13.20 -0.84 25.11
CA ASN A 217 13.98 0.38 25.30
C ASN A 217 14.44 0.85 23.93
N HIS A 218 13.67 1.74 23.30
CA HIS A 218 14.03 2.41 22.05
C HIS A 218 15.51 2.79 22.04
N THR A 219 16.35 2.01 21.36
CA THR A 219 17.75 2.38 21.14
C THR A 219 17.76 3.64 20.29
N GLU A 220 18.33 4.72 20.80
CA GLU A 220 18.44 5.99 20.08
C GLU A 220 18.99 5.74 18.66
N GLY A 221 18.24 6.18 17.65
CA GLY A 221 18.62 6.00 16.25
C GLY A 221 18.24 4.66 15.60
N ALA A 222 17.60 3.71 16.30
CA ALA A 222 16.94 2.58 15.64
C ALA A 222 15.64 3.02 14.94
N GLY A 223 15.22 2.25 13.93
CA GLY A 223 14.04 2.48 13.11
C GLY A 223 14.34 3.10 11.75
N TYR A 224 13.27 3.39 11.01
CA TYR A 224 13.31 4.03 9.69
C TYR A 224 13.02 5.52 9.84
N ASP A 225 13.79 6.35 9.12
CA ASP A 225 13.55 7.79 9.08
C ASP A 225 12.23 8.09 8.32
N PHE A 226 11.90 7.27 7.32
CA PHE A 226 10.64 7.34 6.59
C PHE A 226 9.94 5.98 6.53
N ILE A 227 8.64 5.97 6.81
CA ILE A 227 7.74 4.87 6.46
C ILE A 227 6.79 5.37 5.36
N LEU A 228 6.79 4.70 4.21
CA LEU A 228 5.94 5.02 3.06
C LEU A 228 4.82 4.00 2.95
N MET A 229 3.60 4.47 2.77
CA MET A 229 2.39 3.64 2.75
C MET A 229 1.42 4.13 1.68
N ALA A 230 1.05 3.28 0.74
CA ALA A 230 0.06 3.60 -0.27
C ALA A 230 -1.07 2.57 -0.26
N GLU A 231 -2.29 3.03 0.04
CA GLU A 231 -3.50 2.19 0.09
C GLU A 231 -3.41 0.98 1.03
N THR A 232 -2.79 1.14 2.21
CA THR A 232 -2.65 0.06 3.21
C THR A 232 -3.73 0.04 4.29
N VAL A 233 -4.54 1.10 4.40
CA VAL A 233 -5.55 1.27 5.46
C VAL A 233 -6.98 0.89 5.04
N TYR A 234 -7.13 0.03 4.04
CA TYR A 234 -8.43 -0.37 3.49
C TYR A 234 -9.20 -1.35 4.39
N SER A 235 -8.49 -2.22 5.12
CA SER A 235 -9.09 -3.26 5.97
C SER A 235 -9.10 -2.82 7.43
N ILE A 236 -10.30 -2.73 8.04
CA ILE A 236 -10.45 -2.39 9.47
C ILE A 236 -9.69 -3.38 10.35
N ASN A 237 -9.75 -4.67 10.02
CA ASN A 237 -9.16 -5.74 10.83
C ASN A 237 -7.63 -5.65 10.90
N SER A 238 -7.00 -5.03 9.91
CA SER A 238 -5.55 -4.92 9.81
C SER A 238 -4.99 -3.63 10.41
N LEU A 239 -5.84 -2.63 10.69
CA LEU A 239 -5.38 -1.29 11.14
C LEU A 239 -4.57 -1.34 12.42
N GLN A 240 -4.95 -2.18 13.39
CA GLN A 240 -4.24 -2.28 14.67
C GLN A 240 -2.85 -2.88 14.49
N ASN A 241 -2.73 -3.97 13.72
CA ASN A 241 -1.43 -4.60 13.43
C ASN A 241 -0.53 -3.67 12.65
N LEU A 242 -1.07 -2.98 11.64
CA LEU A 242 -0.36 -1.96 10.88
C LEU A 242 0.17 -0.83 11.78
N TYR A 243 -0.67 -0.30 12.67
CA TYR A 243 -0.27 0.77 13.56
C TYR A 243 0.79 0.33 14.57
N ASN A 244 0.69 -0.90 15.09
CA ASN A 244 1.71 -1.49 15.95
C ASN A 244 3.05 -1.65 15.21
N LEU A 245 3.02 -2.09 13.95
CA LEU A 245 4.22 -2.18 13.11
C LEU A 245 4.88 -0.81 12.93
N ILE A 246 4.09 0.22 12.59
CA ILE A 246 4.59 1.59 12.43
C ILE A 246 5.30 2.04 13.72
N LYS A 247 4.68 1.85 14.89
CA LYS A 247 5.27 2.24 16.18
C LYS A 247 6.60 1.55 16.48
N LYS A 248 6.74 0.27 16.10
CA LYS A 248 7.99 -0.48 16.27
C LYS A 248 9.07 -0.04 15.29
N CYS A 249 8.68 0.25 14.05
CA CYS A 249 9.61 0.50 12.96
C CYS A 249 10.04 1.96 12.84
N LEU A 250 9.23 2.91 13.30
CA LEU A 250 9.52 4.33 13.10
C LEU A 250 10.67 4.76 14.00
N LYS A 251 11.63 5.50 13.42
CA LYS A 251 12.71 6.09 14.19
C LYS A 251 12.16 7.12 15.17
N HIS A 252 12.57 7.04 16.43
CA HIS A 252 12.20 8.03 17.44
C HIS A 252 13.35 9.04 17.66
N PRO A 253 13.07 10.35 17.79
CA PRO A 253 11.76 11.01 17.60
C PRO A 253 11.51 11.46 16.15
N ASP A 254 12.54 11.48 15.31
CA ASP A 254 12.52 12.22 14.03
C ASP A 254 11.87 11.49 12.86
N GLY A 255 11.45 10.23 13.05
CA GLY A 255 10.85 9.44 11.99
C GLY A 255 9.49 9.97 11.58
N VAL A 256 9.21 9.91 10.28
CA VAL A 256 7.92 10.34 9.73
C VAL A 256 7.27 9.24 8.89
N VAL A 257 5.94 9.22 8.88
CA VAL A 257 5.16 8.35 7.99
C VAL A 257 4.52 9.22 6.93
N TYR A 258 4.62 8.83 5.66
CA TYR A 258 3.80 9.39 4.59
C TYR A 258 2.82 8.31 4.11
N MET A 259 1.53 8.60 4.23
CA MET A 259 0.45 7.67 3.93
C MET A 259 -0.51 8.26 2.89
N ALA A 260 -0.61 7.64 1.72
CA ALA A 260 -1.67 7.90 0.76
C ALA A 260 -2.82 6.90 0.94
N ALA A 261 -4.05 7.39 1.07
CA ALA A 261 -5.23 6.56 1.29
C ALA A 261 -6.50 7.21 0.73
N LYS A 262 -7.52 6.39 0.45
CA LYS A 262 -8.88 6.90 0.23
C LYS A 262 -9.50 7.30 1.58
N LYS A 263 -10.31 8.35 1.56
CA LYS A 263 -11.10 8.79 2.71
C LYS A 263 -12.00 7.69 3.25
N TYR A 264 -12.53 6.86 2.34
CA TYR A 264 -13.31 5.67 2.65
C TYR A 264 -13.14 4.57 1.58
N TYR A 265 -13.08 3.31 2.02
CA TYR A 265 -13.11 2.15 1.13
C TYR A 265 -14.45 1.43 1.27
N PHE A 266 -15.30 1.50 0.24
CA PHE A 266 -16.59 0.83 0.24
C PHE A 266 -16.44 -0.70 0.35
N GLY A 267 -17.34 -1.35 1.09
CA GLY A 267 -17.35 -2.80 1.31
C GLY A 267 -16.44 -3.29 2.45
N VAL A 268 -15.22 -2.78 2.55
CA VAL A 268 -14.21 -3.19 3.56
C VAL A 268 -14.18 -2.27 4.80
N GLY A 269 -14.72 -1.05 4.68
CA GLY A 269 -15.00 -0.14 5.79
C GLY A 269 -13.80 0.64 6.35
N GLY A 270 -12.58 0.40 5.86
CA GLY A 270 -11.40 1.19 6.21
C GLY A 270 -11.33 2.55 5.51
N GLY A 271 -10.17 3.19 5.62
CA GLY A 271 -9.90 4.53 5.08
C GLY A 271 -9.10 5.39 6.04
N SER A 272 -8.62 6.54 5.53
CA SER A 272 -7.80 7.49 6.29
C SER A 272 -8.45 7.88 7.61
N ARG A 273 -9.75 8.23 7.61
CA ARG A 273 -10.49 8.63 8.81
C ARG A 273 -10.44 7.61 9.95
N ARG A 274 -10.62 6.31 9.62
CA ARG A 274 -10.61 5.24 10.63
C ARG A 274 -9.22 5.05 11.21
N PHE A 275 -8.20 5.09 10.35
CA PHE A 275 -6.82 4.96 10.78
C PHE A 275 -6.36 6.16 11.62
N LEU A 276 -6.67 7.40 11.22
CA LEU A 276 -6.32 8.59 11.98
C LEU A 276 -7.01 8.64 13.35
N SER A 277 -8.27 8.19 13.45
CA SER A 277 -8.96 8.06 14.74
C SER A 277 -8.24 7.09 15.69
N LEU A 278 -7.64 6.01 15.16
CA LEU A 278 -6.80 5.11 15.96
C LEU A 278 -5.53 5.80 16.46
N VAL A 279 -4.84 6.54 15.57
CA VAL A 279 -3.63 7.30 15.88
C VAL A 279 -3.89 8.38 16.95
N GLU A 280 -4.95 9.16 16.78
CA GLU A 280 -5.36 10.21 17.72
C GLU A 280 -5.70 9.65 19.10
N LYS A 281 -6.41 8.51 19.15
CA LYS A 281 -6.79 7.85 20.39
C LYS A 281 -5.59 7.32 21.17
N ASP A 282 -4.59 6.78 20.49
CA ASP A 282 -3.34 6.30 21.12
C ASP A 282 -2.49 7.47 21.62
N GLY A 283 -2.53 8.60 20.91
CA GLY A 283 -1.96 9.86 21.36
C GLY A 283 -0.45 10.02 21.17
N ILE A 284 0.27 8.97 20.74
CA ILE A 284 1.73 8.95 20.56
C ILE A 284 2.20 9.76 19.34
N MET A 285 1.40 9.79 18.27
CA MET A 285 1.73 10.53 17.04
C MET A 285 0.71 11.64 16.79
N SER A 286 1.14 12.65 16.04
CA SER A 286 0.29 13.66 15.42
C SER A 286 0.19 13.39 13.92
N SER A 287 -0.85 13.92 13.28
CA SER A 287 -1.10 13.78 11.85
C SER A 287 -1.43 15.12 11.22
N SER A 288 -0.87 15.38 10.05
CA SER A 288 -1.15 16.57 9.23
C SER A 288 -1.46 16.18 7.79
N LEU A 289 -2.48 16.79 7.20
CA LEU A 289 -2.84 16.60 5.79
C LEU A 289 -1.78 17.27 4.91
N VAL A 290 -1.24 16.54 3.94
CA VAL A 290 -0.25 17.03 2.97
C VAL A 290 -0.93 17.37 1.65
N ALA A 291 -1.84 16.51 1.18
CA ALA A 291 -2.58 16.74 -0.06
C ALA A 291 -3.98 16.10 0.01
N GLU A 292 -4.97 16.74 -0.61
CA GLU A 292 -6.28 16.16 -0.90
C GLU A 292 -6.47 16.16 -2.43
N ILE A 293 -6.90 15.03 -2.98
CA ILE A 293 -7.06 14.81 -4.41
C ILE A 293 -8.52 14.47 -4.70
N THR A 294 -9.14 15.31 -5.52
CA THR A 294 -10.52 15.17 -5.99
C THR A 294 -10.54 15.21 -7.52
N ASP A 295 -10.59 14.05 -8.17
CA ASP A 295 -10.65 13.96 -9.64
C ASP A 295 -12.08 13.81 -10.19
N GLY A 296 -13.08 13.78 -9.30
CA GLY A 296 -14.50 13.66 -9.68
C GLY A 296 -14.92 12.27 -10.17
N SER A 297 -14.01 11.29 -10.19
CA SER A 297 -14.26 9.92 -10.68
C SER A 297 -13.96 8.84 -9.65
N SER A 298 -13.02 9.11 -8.75
CA SER A 298 -12.63 8.27 -7.63
C SER A 298 -13.21 8.79 -6.30
N ASN A 299 -13.10 7.99 -5.24
CA ASN A 299 -13.30 8.52 -3.90
C ASN A 299 -12.17 9.51 -3.56
N VAL A 300 -12.46 10.53 -2.76
CA VAL A 300 -11.48 11.50 -2.28
C VAL A 300 -10.26 10.77 -1.73
N ARG A 301 -9.09 11.05 -2.32
CA ARG A 301 -7.81 10.52 -1.88
C ARG A 301 -7.07 11.58 -1.09
N GLU A 302 -6.34 11.15 -0.09
CA GLU A 302 -5.62 12.05 0.82
C GLU A 302 -4.21 11.50 1.04
N VAL A 303 -3.24 12.40 1.12
CA VAL A 303 -1.88 12.10 1.59
C VAL A 303 -1.69 12.75 2.95
N TRP A 304 -1.30 11.95 3.93
CA TRP A 304 -1.10 12.34 5.31
C TRP A 304 0.35 12.14 5.73
N LYS A 305 0.87 13.07 6.53
CA LYS A 305 2.13 12.94 7.26
C LYS A 305 1.83 12.67 8.72
N LEU A 306 2.47 11.65 9.30
CA LEU A 306 2.42 11.37 10.72
C LEU A 306 3.81 11.55 11.32
N SER A 307 3.88 12.05 12.56
CA SER A 307 5.14 12.29 13.28
C SER A 307 4.94 12.04 14.77
N VAL A 308 5.99 11.60 15.45
CA VAL A 308 5.95 11.43 16.92
C VAL A 308 5.73 12.80 17.59
N LYS A 309 4.95 12.83 18.68
CA LYS A 309 4.70 14.05 19.46
C LYS A 309 5.82 14.38 20.44
#